data_AF-A0A6L6DF17-F1
#
_entry.id   AF-A0A6L6DF17-F1
#
_cell.length_a   1.000
_cell.length_b   1.000
_cell.length_c   1.000
_cell.angle_alpha   90.00
_cell.angle_beta   90.00
_cell.angle_gamma   90.00
#
_symmetry.space_group_name_H-M   'P 1'
#
loop_
_entity.id
_entity.type
_entity.pdbx_description
1 polymer ?
#
loop_
_entity_poly.entity_id
_entity_poly.type
_entity_poly.pdbx_seq_one_letter_code
_entity_poly.pdbx_strand_id
1 'polypeptide(L)' 'MKTSFSVVGSPIEHSLSPVLHTAAYKHLGLGFVYGKNEVPAGGLGNFLSSSDLSGVSVTMPLKNEAFAFAASHDR' A
#
# COMPACT_ATOMS: atom_id res chain seq x y z
N MET A 1 5.91 7.41 -15.62
CA MET A 1 5.92 6.24 -14.72
C MET A 1 5.08 6.61 -13.50
N LYS A 2 4.21 5.74 -13.00
CA LYS A 2 3.46 6.02 -11.76
C LYS A 2 4.45 5.97 -10.58
N THR A 3 4.33 6.91 -9.65
CA THR A 3 5.31 7.12 -8.55
C THR A 3 4.64 7.25 -7.18
N SER A 4 3.38 6.84 -7.08
CA SER A 4 2.57 6.89 -5.86
C SER A 4 2.40 5.49 -5.27
N PHE A 5 2.61 5.37 -3.96
CA PHE A 5 2.49 4.14 -3.19
C PHE A 5 1.71 4.42 -1.90
N SER A 6 1.11 3.40 -1.30
CA SER A 6 0.44 3.54 0.01
C SER A 6 0.53 2.27 0.84
N VAL A 7 0.35 2.41 2.16
CA VAL A 7 -0.01 1.28 3.03
C VAL A 7 -1.54 1.22 3.20
N VAL A 8 -2.11 0.02 3.09
CA VAL A 8 -3.56 -0.25 3.23
C VAL A 8 -3.86 -1.19 4.38
N GLY A 9 -4.93 -0.93 5.13
CA GLY A 9 -5.38 -1.73 6.26
C GLY A 9 -6.37 -0.96 7.13
N SER A 10 -6.78 -1.58 8.24
CA SER A 10 -7.71 -0.98 9.21
C SER A 10 -7.53 -1.58 10.60
N PRO A 11 -7.18 -0.79 11.64
CA PRO A 11 -6.84 0.65 11.59
C PRO A 11 -5.46 0.91 10.95
N ILE A 12 -5.36 1.93 10.10
CA ILE A 12 -4.11 2.30 9.40
C ILE A 12 -3.28 3.36 10.13
N GLU A 13 -3.84 3.98 11.16
CA GLU A 13 -3.26 5.18 11.77
C GLU A 13 -1.84 4.98 12.32
N HIS A 14 -1.57 3.82 12.93
CA HIS A 14 -0.28 3.52 13.56
C HIS A 14 0.79 3.00 12.60
N SER A 15 0.50 2.88 11.30
CA SER A 15 1.49 2.39 10.35
C SER A 15 2.67 3.36 10.21
N LEU A 16 3.88 2.87 10.46
CA LEU A 16 5.13 3.61 10.27
C LEU A 16 5.66 3.54 8.82
N SER A 17 5.01 2.77 7.94
CA SER A 17 5.43 2.65 6.53
C SER A 17 5.59 4.00 5.84
N PRO A 18 4.69 5.00 5.97
CA PRO A 18 4.88 6.30 5.34
C PRO A 18 6.15 7.03 5.81
N VAL A 19 6.50 6.93 7.09
CA VAL A 19 7.73 7.53 7.64
C VAL A 19 8.95 6.87 7.02
N LEU A 20 9.00 5.54 7.02
CA LEU A 20 10.13 4.77 6.52
C LEU A 20 10.35 4.97 5.01
N HIS A 21 9.29 4.84 4.20
CA HIS A 21 9.40 4.96 2.75
C HIS A 21 9.67 6.39 2.31
N THR A 22 9.05 7.40 2.94
CA THR A 22 9.35 8.81 2.62
C THR A 22 10.81 9.16 2.94
N ALA A 23 11.34 8.68 4.07
CA ALA A 23 12.75 8.86 4.42
C ALA A 23 13.69 8.20 3.39
N ALA A 24 13.38 6.96 2.98
CA ALA A 24 14.14 6.25 1.96
C ALA A 24 14.10 6.98 0.60
N TYR A 25 12.91 7.40 0.13
CA TYR A 25 12.76 8.12 -1.13
C TYR A 25 13.54 9.44 -1.12
N LYS A 26 13.49 10.19 -0.02
CA LYS A 26 14.26 11.41 0.16
C LYS A 26 15.77 11.15 0.13
N HIS A 27 16.24 10.10 0.80
CA HIS A 27 17.65 9.73 0.81
C HIS A 27 18.16 9.32 -0.58
N LEU A 28 17.31 8.65 -1.37
CA LEU A 28 17.63 8.17 -2.72
C LEU A 28 17.40 9.23 -3.82
N GLY A 29 16.90 10.42 -3.49
CA GLY A 29 16.57 11.46 -4.48
C GLY A 29 15.37 11.10 -5.37
N LEU A 30 14.46 10.24 -4.90
CA LEU A 30 13.27 9.81 -5.63
C LEU A 30 12.09 10.74 -5.35
N GLY A 31 11.50 11.30 -6.41
CA GLY A 31 10.28 12.12 -6.34
C GLY A 31 8.99 11.32 -6.12
N PHE A 32 9.05 10.24 -5.34
CA PHE A 32 7.94 9.32 -5.11
C PHE A 32 7.15 9.75 -3.87
N VAL A 33 5.86 9.40 -3.84
CA VAL A 33 4.95 9.71 -2.74
C VAL A 33 4.52 8.42 -2.05
N TYR A 34 4.51 8.43 -0.72
CA TYR A 34 4.04 7.29 0.08
C TYR A 34 2.93 7.72 1.05
N GLY A 35 1.72 7.20 0.84
CA GLY A 35 0.53 7.50 1.62
C GLY A 35 0.10 6.40 2.59
N LYS A 36 -1.05 6.63 3.22
CA LYS A 36 -1.76 5.67 4.08
C LYS A 36 -3.25 5.74 3.75
N ASN A 37 -3.87 4.59 3.59
CA ASN A 37 -5.26 4.49 3.16
C ASN A 37 -5.99 3.50 4.09
N GLU A 38 -7.02 3.99 4.78
CA GLU A 38 -7.89 3.17 5.62
C GLU A 38 -8.77 2.32 4.69
N VAL A 39 -8.62 1.00 4.76
CA VAL A 39 -9.39 0.05 3.95
C VAL A 39 -9.82 -1.10 4.86
N PRO A 40 -11.14 -1.24 5.14
CA PRO A 40 -11.65 -2.33 5.96
C PRO A 40 -11.64 -3.66 5.18
N ALA A 41 -11.79 -4.77 5.91
CA ALA A 41 -11.93 -6.09 5.31
C ALA A 41 -13.08 -6.13 4.28
N GLY A 42 -12.84 -6.81 3.15
CA GLY A 42 -13.73 -6.89 2.00
C GLY A 42 -13.61 -5.70 1.04
N GLY A 43 -12.85 -4.65 1.39
CA GLY A 43 -12.70 -3.44 0.60
C GLY A 43 -11.53 -3.44 -0.38
N LEU A 44 -10.58 -4.37 -0.25
CA LEU A 44 -9.28 -4.26 -0.93
C LEU A 44 -9.41 -4.28 -2.46
N GLY A 45 -10.18 -5.22 -3.02
CA GLY A 45 -10.31 -5.36 -4.47
C GLY A 45 -10.89 -4.12 -5.15
N ASN A 46 -11.93 -3.52 -4.56
CA ASN A 46 -12.54 -2.28 -5.05
C ASN A 46 -11.58 -1.10 -4.95
N PHE A 47 -10.83 -1.02 -3.85
CA PHE A 47 -9.81 0.00 -3.67
C PHE A 47 -8.72 -0.10 -4.75
N LEU A 48 -8.14 -1.28 -4.96
CA LEU A 48 -7.07 -1.48 -5.94
C LEU A 48 -7.53 -1.20 -7.36
N SER A 49 -8.75 -1.64 -7.72
CA SER A 49 -9.32 -1.46 -9.06
C SER A 49 -9.62 0.00 -9.42
N SER A 50 -9.82 0.85 -8.41
CA SER A 50 -10.09 2.28 -8.60
C SER A 50 -8.89 3.18 -8.34
N SER A 51 -7.81 2.64 -7.77
CA SER A 51 -6.59 3.40 -7.47
C SER A 51 -5.69 3.57 -8.70
N ASP A 52 -4.96 4.68 -8.73
CA ASP A 52 -3.89 4.92 -9.69
C ASP A 52 -2.49 4.56 -9.15
N LEU A 53 -2.42 3.93 -7.97
CA LEU A 53 -1.19 3.58 -7.28
C LEU A 53 -0.32 2.61 -8.09
N SER A 54 0.99 2.69 -7.85
CA SER A 54 2.00 1.81 -8.47
C SER A 54 2.24 0.55 -7.65
N GLY A 55 1.89 0.58 -6.37
CA GLY A 55 2.03 -0.54 -5.45
C GLY A 55 1.52 -0.19 -4.05
N VAL A 56 1.25 -1.21 -3.26
CA VAL A 56 0.80 -1.05 -1.87
C VAL A 56 1.55 -1.98 -0.93
N SER A 57 1.82 -1.50 0.28
CA SER A 57 2.07 -2.39 1.43
C SER A 57 0.73 -2.76 2.06
N VAL A 58 0.60 -4.01 2.50
CA VAL A 58 -0.66 -4.52 3.06
C VAL A 58 -0.46 -4.89 4.53
N THR A 59 -1.28 -4.31 5.41
CA THR A 59 -1.34 -4.68 6.83
C THR A 59 -2.69 -5.31 7.19
N MET A 60 -2.88 -5.67 8.46
CA MET A 60 -4.13 -6.23 8.94
C MET A 60 -5.32 -5.31 8.64
N PRO A 61 -6.50 -5.88 8.31
CA PRO A 61 -6.81 -7.31 8.17
C PRO A 61 -6.59 -7.87 6.75
N LEU A 62 -5.98 -7.11 5.84
CA LEU A 62 -6.12 -7.32 4.40
C LEU A 62 -5.13 -8.31 3.78
N LYS A 63 -4.23 -8.91 4.56
CA LYS A 63 -3.16 -9.78 4.03
C LYS A 63 -3.72 -10.97 3.25
N ASN A 64 -4.78 -11.61 3.76
CA ASN A 64 -5.42 -12.74 3.09
C ASN A 64 -6.13 -12.31 1.80
N GLU A 65 -6.80 -11.15 1.82
CA GLU A 65 -7.43 -10.59 0.61
C GLU A 65 -6.40 -10.24 -0.46
N ALA A 66 -5.26 -9.67 -0.06
CA ALA A 66 -4.18 -9.34 -1.00
C ALA A 66 -3.60 -10.60 -1.63
N PHE A 67 -3.40 -11.66 -0.84
CA PHE A 67 -2.98 -12.96 -1.36
C PHE A 67 -4.02 -13.50 -2.36
N ALA A 68 -5.31 -13.51 -2.01
CA ALA A 68 -6.35 -14.01 -2.91
C ALA A 68 -6.50 -13.16 -4.19
N PHE A 69 -6.26 -11.85 -4.11
CA PHE A 69 -6.41 -10.92 -5.24
C PHE A 69 -5.23 -10.95 -6.22
N ALA A 70 -4.01 -11.25 -5.75
CA ALA A 70 -2.82 -11.20 -6.59
C ALA A 70 -2.83 -12.27 -7.69
N ALA A 71 -2.49 -11.87 -8.92
CA ALA A 71 -2.38 -12.78 -10.07
C ALA A 71 -1.20 -13.75 -9.97
N SER A 72 -0.21 -13.44 -9.13
CA SER A 72 0.97 -14.27 -8.87
C SER A 72 1.45 -14.04 -7.45
N HIS A 73 2.16 -15.03 -6.90
CA HIS A 73 2.79 -14.97 -5.59
C HIS A 73 4.28 -15.24 -5.72
N ASP A 74 5.08 -14.48 -5.00
CA ASP A 74 6.50 -14.78 -4.83
C ASP A 74 6.66 -16.12 -4.08
N ARG A 75 7.77 -16.83 -4.34
CA ARG A 75 8.07 -18.14 -3.74
C ARG A 75 8.79 -18.03 -2.40
#